data_AF-H6Q633-F1
#
_entry.id   AF-H6Q633-F1
#
_cell.length_a   1.000
_cell.length_b   1.000
_cell.length_c   1.000
_cell.angle_alpha   90.00
_cell.angle_beta   90.00
_cell.angle_gamma   90.00
#
_symmetry.space_group_name_H-M   'P 1'
#
loop_
_entity.id
_entity.type
_entity.pdbx_description
1 polymer ?
#
loop_
_entity_poly.entity_id
_entity_poly.type
_entity_poly.pdbx_seq_one_letter_code
_entity_poly.pdbx_strand_id
1 'polypeptide(L)'
;MEYRDPRDAILEILRREGPVPLYKLAKELGLSYGAVQWYVFSLEREGLVETIKVGKRRYVSLKTSDWMENIKVGDVLEELLLTLAAFGVKPEMSLGEALAVLNRKAPHIAELLKKIMQKD
;
A
#
# COMPACT_ATOMS: atom_id res chain seq x y z
N MET A 1 8.73 -8.30 -23.39
CA MET A 1 7.53 -9.06 -23.78
C MET A 1 6.52 -8.05 -24.25
N GLU A 2 6.07 -8.15 -25.50
CA GLU A 2 5.03 -7.28 -26.04
C GLU A 2 3.68 -7.86 -25.62
N TYR A 3 3.05 -7.28 -24.60
CA TYR A 3 1.71 -7.69 -24.19
C TYR A 3 0.72 -7.22 -25.26
N ARG A 4 -0.02 -8.16 -25.86
CA ARG A 4 -1.05 -7.82 -26.87
C ARG A 4 -2.21 -7.02 -26.28
N ASP A 5 -2.48 -7.17 -24.98
CA ASP A 5 -3.47 -6.41 -24.22
C ASP A 5 -2.90 -5.99 -22.84
N PRO A 6 -2.88 -4.69 -22.50
CA PRO A 6 -2.53 -4.21 -21.17
C PRO A 6 -3.31 -4.86 -20.02
N ARG A 7 -4.54 -5.31 -20.25
CA ARG A 7 -5.35 -6.01 -19.23
C ARG A 7 -4.76 -7.36 -18.85
N ASP A 8 -4.35 -8.15 -19.84
CA ASP A 8 -3.70 -9.45 -19.60
C ASP A 8 -2.36 -9.26 -18.89
N ALA A 9 -1.63 -8.21 -19.25
CA ALA A 9 -0.39 -7.83 -18.60
C ALA A 9 -0.58 -7.51 -17.10
N ILE A 10 -1.62 -6.74 -16.77
CA ILE A 10 -1.97 -6.44 -15.38
C ILE A 10 -2.26 -7.75 -14.62
N LEU A 11 -3.10 -8.62 -15.16
CA LEU A 11 -3.43 -9.88 -14.51
C LEU A 11 -2.19 -10.76 -14.28
N GLU A 12 -1.27 -10.82 -15.26
CA GLU A 12 -0.05 -11.60 -15.14
C GLU A 12 0.92 -11.04 -14.09
N ILE A 13 1.09 -9.71 -14.05
CA ILE A 13 1.88 -9.06 -12.99
C ILE A 13 1.28 -9.38 -11.62
N LEU A 14 -0.04 -9.29 -11.47
CA LEU A 14 -0.71 -9.57 -10.21
C LEU A 14 -0.61 -11.06 -9.79
N ARG A 15 -0.63 -12.00 -10.75
CA ARG A 15 -0.38 -13.43 -10.45
C ARG A 15 1.04 -13.68 -9.95
N ARG A 16 2.02 -12.98 -10.51
CA ARG A 16 3.44 -13.17 -10.20
C ARG A 16 3.86 -12.46 -8.91
N GLU A 17 3.33 -11.27 -8.66
CA GLU A 17 3.81 -10.37 -7.62
C GLU A 17 2.81 -10.13 -6.49
N GLY A 18 1.57 -10.57 -6.65
CA GLY A 18 0.49 -10.26 -5.72
C GLY A 18 -0.06 -8.85 -5.89
N PRO A 19 -0.57 -8.21 -4.81
CA PRO A 19 -1.06 -6.85 -4.85
C PRO A 19 0.04 -5.85 -5.24
N VAL A 20 -0.20 -5.06 -6.29
CA VAL A 20 0.76 -4.08 -6.81
C VAL A 20 0.17 -2.67 -6.77
N PRO A 21 0.93 -1.65 -6.34
CA PRO A 21 0.51 -0.25 -6.46
C PRO A 21 0.21 0.14 -7.92
N LEU A 22 -0.86 0.92 -8.14
CA LEU A 22 -1.27 1.37 -9.48
C LEU A 22 -0.15 2.10 -10.24
N TYR A 23 0.69 2.86 -9.53
CA TYR A 23 1.83 3.56 -10.13
C TYR A 23 2.93 2.60 -10.63
N LYS A 24 3.13 1.44 -9.96
CA LYS A 24 4.09 0.43 -10.41
C LYS A 24 3.59 -0.25 -11.68
N LEU A 25 2.29 -0.58 -11.76
CA LEU A 25 1.66 -1.06 -12.99
C LEU A 25 1.84 -0.07 -14.14
N ALA A 26 1.60 1.22 -13.92
CA ALA A 26 1.82 2.27 -14.93
C ALA A 26 3.27 2.30 -15.41
N LYS A 27 4.24 2.23 -14.48
CA LYS A 27 5.67 2.23 -14.81
C LYS A 27 6.10 0.99 -15.57
N GLU A 28 5.66 -0.20 -15.15
CA GLU A 28 6.06 -1.47 -15.77
C GLU A 28 5.46 -1.67 -17.15
N LEU A 29 4.21 -1.22 -17.35
CA LEU A 29 3.52 -1.31 -18.63
C LEU A 29 3.89 -0.19 -19.60
N GLY A 30 4.62 0.84 -19.14
CA GLY A 30 4.94 2.02 -19.95
C GLY A 30 3.70 2.84 -20.32
N LEU A 31 2.66 2.83 -19.47
CA LEU A 31 1.38 3.49 -19.71
C LEU A 31 1.16 4.67 -18.77
N SER A 32 0.27 5.59 -19.16
CA SER A 32 -0.14 6.67 -18.27
C SER A 32 -0.94 6.13 -17.09
N TYR A 33 -0.88 6.83 -15.95
CA TYR A 33 -1.65 6.46 -14.75
C TYR A 33 -3.15 6.35 -15.06
N GLY A 34 -3.70 7.30 -15.84
CA GLY A 34 -5.11 7.30 -16.24
C GLY A 34 -5.48 6.12 -17.14
N ALA A 35 -4.60 5.70 -18.04
CA ALA A 35 -4.81 4.53 -18.88
C ALA A 35 -4.86 3.25 -18.03
N VAL A 36 -3.88 3.05 -17.14
CA VAL A 36 -3.89 1.90 -16.22
C VAL A 36 -5.10 1.94 -15.30
N GLN A 37 -5.48 3.11 -14.80
CA GLN A 37 -6.69 3.27 -13.98
C GLN A 37 -7.95 2.84 -14.75
N TRP A 38 -8.05 3.16 -16.04
CA TRP A 38 -9.18 2.72 -16.87
C TRP A 38 -9.21 1.20 -17.07
N TYR A 39 -8.07 0.59 -17.37
CA TYR A 39 -7.98 -0.88 -17.49
C TYR A 39 -8.34 -1.59 -16.19
N VAL A 40 -7.80 -1.10 -15.06
CA VAL A 40 -8.13 -1.63 -13.74
C VAL A 40 -9.61 -1.48 -13.44
N PHE A 41 -10.20 -0.31 -13.70
CA PHE A 41 -11.64 -0.11 -13.53
C PHE A 41 -12.47 -1.09 -14.38
N SER A 42 -12.06 -1.38 -15.62
CA SER A 42 -12.72 -2.40 -16.45
C SER A 42 -12.61 -3.80 -15.83
N LEU A 43 -11.41 -4.18 -15.39
CA LEU A 43 -11.16 -5.49 -14.75
C LEU A 43 -11.91 -5.64 -13.41
N GLU A 44 -12.06 -4.55 -12.65
CA GLU A 44 -12.85 -4.53 -11.41
C GLU A 44 -14.34 -4.77 -11.68
N ARG A 45 -14.89 -4.13 -12.74
CA ARG A 45 -16.29 -4.36 -13.16
C ARG A 45 -16.55 -5.80 -13.59
N GLU A 46 -15.53 -6.46 -14.14
CA GLU A 46 -15.57 -7.88 -14.49
C GLU A 46 -15.29 -8.81 -13.31
N GLY A 47 -14.96 -8.26 -12.12
CA GLY A 47 -14.71 -9.02 -10.91
C GLY A 47 -13.39 -9.79 -10.92
N LEU A 48 -12.44 -9.43 -11.78
CA LEU A 48 -11.14 -10.11 -11.88
C LEU A 48 -10.11 -9.54 -10.89
N VAL A 49 -10.22 -8.25 -10.60
CA VAL A 49 -9.35 -7.55 -9.65
C VAL A 49 -10.18 -6.75 -8.65
N GLU A 50 -9.52 -6.32 -7.58
CA GLU A 50 -10.03 -5.35 -6.63
C GLU A 50 -8.99 -4.29 -6.30
N THR A 51 -9.46 -3.09 -5.96
CA THR A 51 -8.61 -2.00 -5.50
C THR A 51 -8.66 -1.89 -3.97
N ILE A 52 -7.48 -1.92 -3.34
CA ILE A 52 -7.30 -1.74 -1.91
C ILE A 52 -6.62 -0.40 -1.65
N LYS A 53 -7.19 0.40 -0.76
CA LYS A 53 -6.58 1.66 -0.31
C LYS A 53 -5.70 1.39 0.90
N VAL A 54 -4.40 1.61 0.74
CA VAL A 54 -3.41 1.51 1.82
C VAL A 54 -2.83 2.91 2.02
N GLY A 55 -3.31 3.59 3.06
CA GLY A 55 -3.04 5.01 3.33
C GLY A 55 -3.31 5.92 2.13
N LYS A 56 -2.27 6.51 1.52
CA LYS A 56 -2.43 7.36 0.31
C LYS A 56 -2.32 6.60 -1.01
N ARG A 57 -1.93 5.32 -0.96
CA ARG A 57 -1.66 4.50 -2.15
C ARG A 57 -2.86 3.63 -2.51
N ARG A 58 -2.93 3.32 -3.80
CA ARG A 58 -3.94 2.45 -4.39
C ARG A 58 -3.26 1.17 -4.89
N TYR A 59 -3.56 0.04 -4.26
CA TYR A 59 -3.09 -1.27 -4.66
C TYR A 59 -4.17 -1.95 -5.49
N VAL A 60 -3.75 -2.72 -6.49
CA VAL A 60 -4.62 -3.60 -7.27
C VAL A 60 -4.25 -5.02 -6.89
N SER A 61 -5.24 -5.86 -6.60
CA SER A 61 -5.08 -7.28 -6.25
C SER A 61 -6.00 -8.13 -7.13
N LEU A 62 -5.69 -9.42 -7.33
CA LEU A 62 -6.69 -10.33 -7.90
C LEU A 62 -7.82 -10.52 -6.89
N LYS A 63 -9.06 -10.57 -7.37
CA LYS A 63 -10.25 -10.68 -6.50
C LYS A 63 -10.35 -12.04 -5.78
N THR A 64 -9.62 -13.04 -6.27
CA THR A 64 -9.60 -14.40 -5.71
C THR A 64 -8.42 -14.68 -4.79
N SER A 65 -7.46 -13.76 -4.67
CA SER A 65 -6.35 -13.90 -3.72
C SER A 65 -6.72 -13.23 -2.41
N ASP A 66 -6.55 -13.94 -1.29
CA ASP A 66 -6.50 -13.31 0.02
C ASP A 66 -5.35 -12.30 -0.01
N TRP A 67 -5.68 -11.02 -0.20
CA TRP A 67 -4.71 -9.97 -0.45
C TRP A 67 -3.72 -9.83 0.71
N MET A 68 -4.09 -10.26 1.92
CA MET A 68 -3.19 -10.30 3.07
C MET A 68 -2.04 -11.28 2.88
N GLU A 69 -2.21 -12.36 2.11
CA GLU A 69 -1.16 -13.36 1.85
C GLU A 69 0.01 -12.80 1.02
N ASN A 70 -0.22 -11.71 0.29
CA ASN A 70 0.69 -11.23 -0.73
C ASN A 70 1.19 -9.80 -0.48
N ILE A 71 0.65 -9.08 0.51
CA ILE A 71 1.24 -7.80 0.95
C ILE A 71 2.51 -8.08 1.74
N LYS A 72 3.62 -7.46 1.34
CA LYS A 72 4.88 -7.58 2.07
C LYS A 72 4.82 -6.72 3.32
N VAL A 73 5.35 -7.24 4.42
CA VAL A 73 5.52 -6.48 5.67
C VAL A 73 6.28 -5.16 5.43
N GLY A 74 7.25 -5.15 4.51
CA GLY A 74 7.96 -3.93 4.12
C GLY A 74 7.06 -2.81 3.58
N ASP A 75 6.03 -3.14 2.78
CA ASP A 75 5.08 -2.16 2.25
C ASP A 75 4.22 -1.56 3.38
N VAL A 76 3.85 -2.38 4.38
CA VAL A 76 3.12 -1.94 5.57
C VAL A 76 4.00 -1.04 6.45
N LEU A 77 5.28 -1.38 6.62
CA LEU A 77 6.23 -0.56 7.38
C LEU A 77 6.48 0.79 6.71
N GLU A 78 6.59 0.84 5.38
CA GLU A 78 6.73 2.10 4.63
C GLU A 78 5.49 2.98 4.84
N GLU A 79 4.28 2.43 4.74
CA GLU A 79 3.06 3.21 4.96
C GLU A 79 2.90 3.63 6.43
N LEU A 80 3.35 2.82 7.39
CA LEU A 80 3.38 3.19 8.80
C LEU A 80 4.28 4.42 9.03
N LEU A 81 5.47 4.44 8.43
CA LEU A 81 6.38 5.60 8.50
C LEU A 81 5.74 6.86 7.90
N LEU A 82 5.10 6.73 6.73
CA LEU A 82 4.38 7.84 6.10
C LEU A 82 3.21 8.34 6.98
N THR A 83 2.52 7.42 7.64
CA THR A 83 1.42 7.73 8.55
C THR A 83 1.92 8.49 9.78
N LEU A 84 3.01 8.03 10.40
CA LEU A 84 3.67 8.71 11.52
C LEU A 84 4.15 10.12 11.11
N ALA A 85 4.77 10.24 9.93
CA ALA A 85 5.18 11.53 9.37
C ALA A 85 4.00 12.48 9.18
N ALA A 86 2.83 12.00 8.73
CA ALA A 86 1.62 12.80 8.60
C ALA A 86 1.10 13.33 9.96
N PHE A 87 1.36 12.63 11.06
CA PHE A 87 1.08 13.14 12.41
C PHE A 87 2.13 14.15 12.91
N GLY A 88 3.26 14.26 12.22
CA GLY A 88 4.39 15.13 12.57
C GLY A 88 5.50 14.40 13.34
N VAL A 89 5.48 13.07 13.36
CA VAL A 89 6.54 12.26 13.97
C VAL A 89 7.63 12.02 12.94
N LYS A 90 8.89 12.30 13.30
CA LYS A 90 10.05 12.06 12.44
C LYS A 90 10.99 11.01 13.05
N PRO A 91 11.73 10.24 12.25
CA PRO A 91 12.63 9.19 12.75
C PRO A 91 13.71 9.66 13.73
N GLU A 92 14.09 10.93 13.68
CA GLU A 92 15.17 11.52 14.46
C GLU A 92 14.67 12.05 15.82
N MET A 93 13.35 12.08 16.03
CA MET A 93 12.74 12.50 17.29
C MET A 93 12.96 11.45 18.38
N SER A 94 13.13 11.89 19.62
CA SER A 94 13.07 10.98 20.76
C SER A 94 11.67 10.35 20.89
N LEU A 95 11.61 9.15 21.48
CA LEU A 95 10.33 8.48 21.73
C LEU A 95 9.39 9.35 22.57
N GLY A 96 9.91 10.09 23.56
CA GLY A 96 9.12 11.01 24.38
C GLY A 96 8.45 12.12 23.56
N GLU A 97 9.17 12.72 22.61
CA GLU A 97 8.63 13.75 21.71
C GLU A 97 7.57 13.17 20.77
N ALA A 98 7.84 12.00 20.18
CA ALA A 98 6.89 11.31 19.32
C ALA A 98 5.59 10.98 20.07
N LEU A 99 5.68 10.46 21.30
CA LEU A 99 4.52 10.17 22.15
C LEU A 99 3.73 11.43 22.51
N ALA A 100 4.40 12.55 22.79
CA ALA A 100 3.71 13.82 23.07
C ALA A 100 2.88 14.31 21.87
N VAL A 101 3.38 14.13 20.65
CA VAL A 101 2.65 14.44 19.40
C VAL A 101 1.49 13.48 19.19
N LEU A 102 1.73 12.17 19.31
CA LEU A 102 0.75 11.13 19.03
C LEU A 102 -0.35 11.05 20.08
N ASN A 103 -0.08 11.25 21.36
CA ASN A 103 -1.13 11.23 22.40
C ASN A 103 -2.25 12.23 22.14
N ARG A 104 -1.94 13.35 21.47
CA ARG A 104 -2.93 14.39 21.11
C ARG A 104 -3.71 14.05 19.84
N LYS A 105 -3.09 13.37 18.87
CA LYS A 105 -3.66 13.18 17.51
C LYS A 105 -4.09 11.75 17.19
N ALA A 106 -3.38 10.77 17.73
CA ALA A 106 -3.51 9.33 17.46
C ALA A 106 -3.05 8.49 18.68
N PRO A 107 -3.78 8.53 19.81
CA PRO A 107 -3.36 7.88 21.06
C PRO A 107 -3.19 6.36 20.95
N HIS A 108 -3.94 5.69 20.06
CA HIS A 108 -3.79 4.26 19.80
C HIS A 108 -2.42 3.90 19.19
N ILE A 109 -1.85 4.77 18.36
CA ILE A 109 -0.50 4.58 17.80
C ILE A 109 0.56 4.81 18.88
N ALA A 110 0.34 5.80 19.77
CA ALA A 110 1.22 6.05 20.90
C ALA A 110 1.34 4.81 21.81
N GLU A 111 0.23 4.14 22.11
CA GLU A 111 0.23 2.89 22.88
C GLU A 111 0.96 1.74 22.17
N LEU A 112 0.86 1.65 20.84
CA LEU A 112 1.58 0.65 20.06
C LEU A 112 3.10 0.86 20.16
N LEU A 113 3.59 2.11 20.05
CA LEU A 113 5.02 2.42 20.20
C LEU A 113 5.53 2.11 21.62
N LYS A 114 4.73 2.40 22.66
CA LYS A 114 5.07 2.04 24.05
C LYS A 114 5.21 0.53 24.22
N LYS A 115 4.31 -0.26 23.64
CA LYS A 115 4.36 -1.73 23.71
C LYS A 115 5.63 -2.30 23.07
N ILE A 116 6.09 -1.71 21.97
CA ILE A 116 7.34 -2.13 21.30
C ILE A 116 8.57 -1.86 22.20
N MET A 117 8.54 -0.79 22.99
CA MET A 117 9.66 -0.33 23.82
C MET A 117 9.53 -0.73 25.30
N GLN A 118 8.72 -1.75 25.59
CA GLN A 118 8.66 -2.28 26.96
C GLN A 118 10.05 -2.77 27.37
N LYS A 119 10.50 -2.25 28.51
CA LYS A 119 11.72 -2.72 29.17
C LYS A 119 11.30 -3.92 30.01
N ASP A 120 11.84 -5.09 29.69
CA ASP A 120 11.73 -6.29 30.52
C ASP A 120 12.28 -6.03 31.94
#